data_AF-A0AAV5U4W3-F1
#
_entry.id   AF-A0AAV5U4W3-F1
#
_cell.length_a   1.000
_cell.length_b   1.000
_cell.length_c   1.000
_cell.angle_alpha   90.00
_cell.angle_beta   90.00
_cell.angle_gamma   90.00
#
_symmetry.space_group_name_H-M   'P 1'
#
loop_
_entity.id
_entity.type
_entity.pdbx_description
1 polymer ?
#
loop_
_entity_poly.entity_id
_entity_poly.type
_entity_poly.pdbx_seq_one_letter_code
_entity_poly.pdbx_strand_id
1 'polypeptide(L)'
;PKTHSKSIIETIRSNHRTLSIMRRTAELLMRGIDMDSFEADREEDEIAPCTYQIMNDSTRIMITGLFDFIPSIFPEFKELPIADK
;
A
#
# COMPACT_ATOMS: atom_id res chain seq x y z
N PRO A 1 6.95 -31.06 14.09
CA PRO A 1 6.49 -30.27 12.92
C PRO A 1 7.04 -28.84 13.01
N LYS A 2 8.12 -28.54 12.27
CA LYS A 2 8.69 -27.19 12.22
C LYS A 2 7.77 -26.34 11.35
N THR A 3 7.04 -25.41 11.96
CA THR A 3 6.34 -24.35 11.23
C THR A 3 7.38 -23.63 10.39
N HIS A 4 7.34 -23.78 9.07
CA HIS A 4 8.09 -22.89 8.18
C HIS A 4 7.49 -21.50 8.35
N SER A 5 8.10 -20.72 9.25
CA SER A 5 7.95 -19.28 9.28
C SER A 5 8.12 -18.79 7.86
N LYS A 6 7.09 -18.13 7.28
CA LYS A 6 7.23 -17.42 6.01
C LYS A 6 8.52 -16.60 6.07
N SER A 7 9.30 -16.61 5.00
CA SER A 7 10.51 -15.79 4.93
C SER A 7 10.11 -14.33 5.09
N ILE A 8 10.90 -13.52 5.81
CA ILE A 8 10.66 -12.07 5.94
C ILE A 8 10.49 -11.42 4.56
N ILE A 9 11.22 -11.91 3.55
CA ILE A 9 11.12 -11.44 2.17
C ILE A 9 9.74 -11.73 1.56
N GLU A 10 9.13 -12.87 1.86
CA GLU A 10 7.79 -13.22 1.39
C GLU A 10 6.73 -12.37 2.09
N THR A 11 6.91 -12.10 3.39
CA THR A 11 6.06 -11.19 4.16
C THR A 11 6.13 -9.77 3.61
N ILE A 12 7.33 -9.26 3.33
CA ILE A 12 7.54 -7.94 2.71
C ILE A 12 6.86 -7.90 1.34
N ARG A 13 7.10 -8.91 0.47
CA ARG A 13 6.52 -8.95 -0.87
C ARG A 13 4.98 -8.97 -0.84
N SER A 14 4.40 -9.79 0.03
CA SER A 14 2.94 -9.92 0.17
C SER A 14 2.31 -8.60 0.64
N ASN A 15 2.84 -8.02 1.71
CA ASN A 15 2.31 -6.76 2.23
C ASN A 15 2.55 -5.60 1.25
N HIS A 16 3.67 -5.61 0.51
CA HIS A 16 3.98 -4.54 -0.45
C HIS A 16 3.01 -4.60 -1.63
N ARG A 17 2.66 -5.81 -2.08
CA ARG A 17 1.60 -5.99 -3.08
C ARG A 17 0.27 -5.41 -2.58
N THR A 18 -0.12 -5.70 -1.35
CA THR A 18 -1.35 -5.13 -0.75
C THR A 18 -1.31 -3.60 -0.70
N LEU A 19 -0.20 -3.02 -0.22
CA LEU A 19 0.00 -1.56 -0.18
C LEU A 19 -0.11 -0.94 -1.58
N SER A 20 0.53 -1.54 -2.58
CA SER A 20 0.49 -1.06 -3.97
C SER A 20 -0.93 -1.10 -4.55
N ILE A 21 -1.69 -2.17 -4.32
CA ILE A 21 -3.08 -2.30 -4.77
C ILE A 21 -3.94 -1.21 -4.10
N MET A 22 -3.88 -1.09 -2.77
CA MET A 22 -4.62 -0.06 -2.03
C MET A 22 -4.31 1.35 -2.53
N ARG A 23 -3.01 1.65 -2.73
CA ARG A 23 -2.57 2.95 -3.25
C ARG A 23 -3.14 3.21 -4.64
N ARG A 24 -3.02 2.26 -5.57
CA ARG A 24 -3.54 2.39 -6.94
C ARG A 24 -5.05 2.61 -6.94
N THR A 25 -5.80 1.80 -6.17
CA THR A 25 -7.26 1.95 -6.06
C THR A 25 -7.66 3.32 -5.52
N ALA A 26 -6.99 3.80 -4.45
CA ALA A 26 -7.30 5.11 -3.89
C ALA A 26 -6.93 6.26 -4.86
N GLU A 27 -5.79 6.16 -5.56
CA GLU A 27 -5.36 7.14 -6.56
C GLU A 27 -6.34 7.28 -7.73
N LEU A 28 -6.89 6.16 -8.20
CA LEU A 28 -7.88 6.15 -9.28
C LEU A 28 -9.27 6.61 -8.80
N LEU A 29 -9.67 6.22 -7.59
CA LEU A 29 -10.91 6.70 -6.98
C LEU A 29 -10.92 8.23 -6.85
N MET A 30 -9.79 8.84 -6.48
CA MET A 30 -9.66 10.32 -6.43
C MET A 30 -9.87 10.98 -7.81
N ARG A 31 -9.69 10.25 -8.90
CA ARG A 31 -9.92 10.71 -10.27
C ARG A 31 -11.32 10.38 -10.78
N GLY A 32 -12.18 9.80 -9.94
CA GLY A 32 -13.52 9.34 -10.31
C GLY A 32 -13.52 8.06 -11.13
N ILE A 33 -12.40 7.32 -11.15
CA ILE A 33 -12.26 6.05 -11.84
C ILE A 33 -12.47 4.95 -10.79
N ASP A 34 -13.60 4.25 -10.87
CA ASP A 34 -13.87 3.09 -10.03
C ASP A 34 -13.22 1.86 -10.68
N MET A 35 -12.24 1.25 -9.99
CA MET A 35 -11.59 0.05 -10.47
C MET A 35 -12.27 -1.18 -9.90
N ASP A 36 -12.66 -2.10 -10.78
CA ASP A 36 -12.85 -3.48 -10.35
C ASP A 36 -11.50 -4.06 -9.90
N SER A 37 -11.45 -4.54 -8.65
CA SER A 37 -10.30 -5.23 -8.07
C SER A 37 -9.76 -6.40 -8.91
N PHE A 38 -10.57 -7.01 -9.78
CA PHE A 38 -10.16 -8.06 -10.71
C PHE A 38 -9.54 -7.53 -12.02
N GLU A 39 -9.74 -6.24 -12.34
CA GLU A 39 -9.15 -5.59 -13.52
C GLU A 39 -7.89 -4.77 -13.18
N ALA A 40 -7.68 -4.48 -11.90
CA ALA A 40 -6.50 -3.78 -11.39
C ALA A 40 -5.17 -4.50 -11.70
N ASP A 41 -5.16 -5.80 -12.03
CA ASP A 41 -3.94 -6.52 -12.41
C ASP A 41 -3.60 -6.38 -13.92
N ARG A 42 -4.48 -5.79 -14.75
CA ARG A 42 -4.28 -5.70 -16.22
C ARG A 42 -3.35 -4.56 -16.66
N GLU A 43 -3.09 -3.58 -15.80
CA GLU A 43 -2.25 -2.39 -16.13
C GLU A 43 -2.70 -1.59 -17.38
N GLU A 44 -3.95 -1.72 -17.81
CA GLU A 44 -4.51 -1.06 -19.01
C GLU A 44 -5.07 0.35 -18.75
N ASP A 45 -4.67 1.02 -17.65
CA ASP A 45 -5.26 2.30 -17.25
C ASP A 45 -4.84 3.45 -18.18
N GLU A 46 -5.75 4.37 -18.44
CA GLU A 46 -5.44 5.60 -19.18
C GLU A 46 -4.39 6.45 -18.44
N ILE A 47 -3.38 6.92 -19.18
CA ILE A 47 -2.38 7.85 -18.66
C ILE A 47 -3.06 9.20 -18.38
N ALA A 48 -3.32 9.47 -17.11
CA ALA A 48 -3.91 10.74 -16.68
C ALA A 48 -2.84 11.73 -16.16
N PRO A 49 -2.99 13.05 -16.43
CA PRO A 49 -2.05 14.08 -15.97
C PRO A 49 -1.93 14.10 -14.44
N CYS A 50 -0.69 14.16 -13.94
CA CYS A 50 -0.41 14.34 -12.52
C CYS A 50 -0.21 15.83 -12.22
N THR A 51 -1.13 16.44 -11.48
CA THR A 51 -0.95 17.80 -10.95
C THR A 51 -0.25 17.75 -9.60
N TYR A 52 0.30 18.88 -9.14
CA TYR A 52 0.86 18.99 -7.78
C TYR A 52 -0.16 18.61 -6.70
N GLN A 53 -1.43 18.96 -6.88
CA GLN A 53 -2.49 18.59 -5.95
C GLN A 53 -2.67 17.06 -5.91
N ILE A 54 -2.78 16.41 -7.07
CA ILE A 54 -2.88 14.95 -7.17
C ILE A 54 -1.66 14.29 -6.54
N MET A 55 -0.45 14.77 -6.83
CA MET A 55 0.78 14.25 -6.23
C MET A 55 0.76 14.36 -4.70
N ASN A 56 0.31 15.50 -4.16
CA ASN A 56 0.21 15.71 -2.72
C ASN A 56 -0.82 14.77 -2.08
N ASP A 57 -1.98 14.59 -2.72
CA ASP A 57 -3.02 13.70 -2.23
C ASP A 57 -2.62 12.22 -2.33
N SER A 58 -1.99 11.79 -3.42
CA SER A 58 -1.35 10.48 -3.57
C SER A 58 -0.28 10.23 -2.50
N THR A 59 0.51 11.25 -2.17
CA THR A 59 1.53 11.16 -1.11
C THR A 59 0.90 10.93 0.26
N ARG A 60 -0.22 11.60 0.56
CA ARG A 60 -0.97 11.39 1.81
C ARG A 60 -1.53 9.98 1.91
N ILE A 61 -2.06 9.44 0.81
CA ILE A 61 -2.51 8.04 0.72
C ILE A 61 -1.34 7.10 1.02
N MET A 62 -0.18 7.31 0.38
CA MET A 62 1.01 6.49 0.58
C MET A 62 1.48 6.51 2.05
N ILE A 63 1.62 7.70 2.64
CA ILE A 63 2.06 7.86 4.04
C ILE A 63 1.11 7.14 4.99
N THR A 64 -0.20 7.29 4.78
CA THR A 64 -1.21 6.63 5.62
C THR A 64 -1.10 5.11 5.51
N GLY A 65 -0.94 4.57 4.30
CA GLY A 65 -0.75 3.14 4.09
C GLY A 65 0.54 2.60 4.70
N LEU A 66 1.60 3.40 4.80
CA LEU A 66 2.85 3.00 5.45
C LEU A 66 2.68 2.75 6.96
N PHE A 67 1.84 3.54 7.63
CA PHE A 67 1.55 3.33 9.06
C PHE A 67 0.84 2.00 9.33
N ASP A 68 0.03 1.49 8.39
CA ASP A 68 -0.60 0.17 8.51
C ASP A 68 0.35 -0.96 8.07
N PHE A 69 1.22 -0.68 7.10
CA PHE A 69 2.15 -1.63 6.50
C PHE A 69 3.35 -1.99 7.40
N ILE A 70 3.94 -1.01 8.08
CA ILE A 70 5.13 -1.26 8.92
C ILE A 70 4.81 -2.25 10.06
N PRO A 71 3.72 -2.08 10.83
CA PRO A 71 3.36 -3.04 11.89
C PRO A 71 2.86 -4.40 11.38
N SER A 72 2.50 -4.52 10.10
CA SER A 72 2.08 -5.80 9.50
C SER A 72 3.27 -6.66 9.05
N ILE A 73 4.42 -6.04 8.77
CA ILE A 73 5.68 -6.73 8.44
C ILE A 73 6.53 -6.95 9.69
N PHE A 74 6.61 -5.94 10.55
CA PHE A 74 7.45 -5.94 11.74
C PHE A 74 6.56 -5.77 12.98
N PRO A 75 6.02 -6.87 13.55
CA PRO A 75 5.13 -6.82 14.71
C PRO A 75 5.73 -6.06 15.89
N GLU A 76 7.06 -6.06 16.01
CA GLU A 76 7.83 -5.37 17.06
C GLU A 76 7.61 -3.85 17.05
N PHE A 77 7.25 -3.26 15.90
CA PHE A 77 6.89 -1.83 15.82
C PHE A 77 5.66 -1.49 16.66
N LYS A 78 4.79 -2.45 16.97
CA LYS A 78 3.64 -2.22 17.85
C LYS A 78 4.06 -1.94 19.29
N GLU A 79 5.21 -2.48 19.69
CA GLU A 79 5.75 -2.39 21.05
C GLU A 79 6.58 -1.12 21.30
N LEU A 80 6.95 -0.41 20.22
CA LEU A 80 7.68 0.86 20.33
C LEU A 80 6.89 1.93 21.11
N PRO A 81 7.56 2.85 21.82
CA PRO A 81 6.93 4.05 22.34
C PRO A 81 6.30 4.89 21.22
N ILE A 82 5.23 5.64 21.51
CA ILE A 82 4.54 6.49 20.52
C ILE A 82 5.50 7.50 19.87
N ALA A 83 6.51 7.98 20.61
CA ALA A 83 7.51 8.92 20.07
C ALA A 83 8.44 8.29 19.02
N ASP A 84 8.57 6.96 19.02
CA ASP A 84 9.45 6.20 18.14
C ASP A 84 8.68 5.46 17.01
N LYS A 85 7.35 5.59 17.00
CA LYS A 85 6.47 5.13 15.90
C LYS A 85 6.30 6.22 14.85
#